data_AF-A0A832ASB5-F1
#
_entry.id   AF-A0A832ASB5-F1
#
_cell.length_a   1.000
_cell.length_b   1.000
_cell.length_c   1.000
_cell.angle_alpha   90.00
_cell.angle_beta   90.00
_cell.angle_gamma   90.00
#
_symmetry.space_group_name_H-M   'P 1'
#
loop_
_entity.id
_entity.type
_entity.pdbx_description
1 polymer ?
#
loop_
_entity_poly.entity_id
_entity_poly.type
_entity_poly.pdbx_seq_one_letter_code
_entity_poly.pdbx_strand_id
1 'polypeptide(L)' 'MYIYDSVAKSKLKFEPIASDRVTLYVCGPTVYDDAHLGHAKSALVFDLLSRVLKANGYKV' A
#
# COMPACT_ATOMS: atom_id res chain seq x y z
N MET A 1 13.20 -4.53 1.51
CA MET A 1 11.83 -4.84 1.97
C MET A 1 11.27 -5.96 1.11
N TYR A 2 10.43 -6.85 1.67
CA TYR A 2 9.72 -7.88 0.91
C TYR A 2 8.21 -7.65 1.03
N ILE A 3 7.48 -7.71 -0.08
CA ILE A 3 6.02 -7.55 -0.15
C ILE A 3 5.41 -8.84 -0.68
N TYR A 4 4.28 -9.26 -0.12
CA TYR A 4 3.53 -10.39 -0.66
C TYR A 4 2.81 -9.97 -1.94
N ASP A 5 3.17 -10.60 -3.05
CA ASP A 5 2.55 -10.40 -4.35
C ASP A 5 1.43 -11.43 -4.53
N SER A 6 0.20 -10.95 -4.69
CA SER A 6 -0.98 -11.82 -4.85
C SER A 6 -1.02 -12.56 -6.19
N VAL A 7 -0.37 -12.06 -7.24
CA VAL A 7 -0.24 -12.72 -8.55
C VAL A 7 0.76 -13.87 -8.45
N ALA A 8 1.93 -13.62 -7.86
CA ALA A 8 2.98 -14.63 -7.67
C ALA A 8 2.75 -15.53 -6.45
N LYS A 9 1.77 -15.21 -5.60
CA LYS A 9 1.42 -15.89 -4.34
C LYS A 9 2.62 -16.09 -3.39
N SER A 10 3.58 -15.20 -3.43
CA SER A 10 4.85 -15.31 -2.69
C SER A 10 5.37 -13.94 -2.26
N LYS A 11 6.28 -13.94 -1.28
CA LYS A 11 6.98 -12.71 -0.87
C LYS A 11 8.09 -12.42 -1.86
N LEU A 12 7.97 -11.31 -2.59
CA LEU A 12 8.98 -10.84 -3.52
C LEU A 12 9.76 -9.68 -2.91
N LYS A 13 11.02 -9.55 -3.31
CA LYS A 13 11.81 -8.37 -2.97
C LYS A 13 11.16 -7.18 -3.66
N PHE A 14 10.85 -6.14 -2.90
CA PHE A 14 10.31 -4.91 -3.46
C PHE A 14 11.42 -4.12 -4.15
N GLU A 15 11.26 -3.91 -5.45
CA GLU A 15 12.15 -3.10 -6.28
C GLU A 15 11.29 -2.08 -7.04
N PRO A 16 11.51 -0.77 -6.84
CA PRO A 16 10.67 0.25 -7.45
C PRO A 16 10.94 0.35 -8.95
N ILE A 17 9.92 0.73 -9.72
CA ILE A 17 10.03 0.92 -11.18
C ILE A 17 10.99 2.08 -11.51
N ALA A 18 10.95 3.16 -10.70
CA ALA A 18 11.85 4.30 -10.78
C ALA A 18 12.66 4.41 -9.48
N SER A 19 13.97 4.70 -9.59
CA SER A 19 14.95 4.48 -8.52
C SER A 19 14.59 5.08 -7.15
N ASP A 20 13.98 6.26 -7.11
CA ASP A 20 13.63 6.97 -5.86
C ASP A 20 12.12 7.20 -5.68
N ARG A 21 11.29 6.73 -6.62
CA ARG A 21 9.86 7.02 -6.66
C ARG A 21 9.02 5.75 -6.68
N VAL A 22 8.07 5.67 -5.77
CA VAL A 22 7.09 4.59 -5.66
C VAL A 22 5.70 5.16 -5.91
N THR A 23 4.96 4.56 -6.83
CA THR A 23 3.54 4.88 -7.03
C THR A 23 2.69 3.82 -6.37
N LEU A 24 1.76 4.22 -5.51
CA LEU A 24 0.82 3.33 -4.81
C LEU A 24 -0.61 3.75 -5.14
N TYR A 25 -1.41 2.82 -5.67
CA TYR A 25 -2.84 2.98 -5.87
C TYR A 25 -3.60 2.04 -4.94
N VAL A 26 -4.65 2.55 -4.30
CA VAL A 26 -5.53 1.80 -3.40
C VAL A 26 -6.97 2.16 -3.75
N CYS A 27 -7.82 1.15 -3.92
CA CYS A 27 -9.25 1.38 -4.14
C CYS A 27 -9.88 2.04 -2.90
N GLY A 28 -10.61 3.13 -3.11
CA GLY A 28 -11.42 3.78 -2.08
C GLY A 28 -12.78 3.09 -1.87
N PRO A 29 -13.55 3.54 -0.86
CA PRO A 29 -14.91 3.07 -0.65
C PRO A 29 -15.88 3.67 -1.68
N THR A 30 -16.99 2.98 -1.94
CA THR A 30 -18.15 3.57 -2.62
C THR A 30 -18.95 4.38 -1.61
N VAL A 31 -19.14 5.68 -1.86
CA VAL A 31 -19.58 6.67 -0.85
C VAL A 31 -21.11 6.80 -0.65
N TYR A 32 -21.85 5.68 -0.68
CA TYR A 32 -23.31 5.71 -0.52
C TYR A 32 -23.79 5.44 0.92
N ASP A 33 -22.90 5.04 1.82
CA ASP A 33 -23.22 4.68 3.21
C ASP A 33 -22.01 4.93 4.14
N ASP A 34 -22.23 4.81 5.45
CA ASP A 34 -21.22 5.01 6.48
C ASP A 34 -20.09 3.97 6.39
N ALA A 35 -18.87 4.44 6.65
CA ALA A 35 -17.70 3.58 6.65
C ALA A 35 -17.67 2.64 7.87
N HIS A 36 -17.81 1.34 7.64
CA HIS A 36 -17.62 0.31 8.68
C HIS A 36 -16.14 -0.01 8.99
N LEU A 37 -15.90 -0.79 10.05
CA LEU A 37 -14.55 -1.16 10.53
C LEU A 37 -13.64 -1.82 9.46
N GLY A 38 -14.23 -2.56 8.52
CA GLY A 38 -13.47 -3.11 7.38
C GLY A 38 -12.80 -2.04 6.50
N HIS A 39 -13.47 -0.91 6.25
CA HIS A 39 -12.90 0.22 5.51
C HIS A 39 -11.74 0.85 6.30
N ALA A 40 -11.93 1.05 7.61
CA ALA A 40 -10.90 1.59 8.50
C ALA A 40 -9.65 0.70 8.52
N LYS A 41 -9.82 -0.62 8.61
CA LYS A 41 -8.70 -1.57 8.53
C LYS A 41 -7.93 -1.42 7.22
N SER A 42 -8.62 -1.37 6.08
CA SER A 42 -7.98 -1.20 4.77
C SER A 42 -7.18 0.10 4.72
N ALA A 43 -7.82 1.22 5.07
CA ALA A 43 -7.19 2.54 5.07
C ALA A 43 -5.94 2.60 5.97
N LEU A 44 -6.00 2.04 7.18
CA LEU A 44 -4.88 2.03 8.12
C LEU A 44 -3.71 1.16 7.65
N VAL A 45 -3.98 0.00 7.06
CA VAL A 45 -2.93 -0.89 6.54
C VAL A 45 -2.15 -0.21 5.42
N PHE A 46 -2.84 0.48 4.50
CA PHE A 46 -2.19 1.17 3.38
C PHE A 46 -1.57 2.51 3.78
N ASP A 47 -2.12 3.23 4.77
CA ASP A 47 -1.46 4.38 5.38
C ASP A 47 -0.13 3.96 6.02
N LEU A 48 -0.13 2.86 6.79
CA LEU A 48 1.10 2.30 7.35
C LEU A 48 2.11 1.93 6.26
N LEU A 49 1.68 1.30 5.17
CA LEU A 49 2.56 0.99 4.04
C LEU A 49 3.18 2.26 3.43
N SER A 50 2.38 3.32 3.21
CA SER A 50 2.88 4.60 2.70
C SER A 50 3.92 5.21 3.63
N ARG A 51 3.68 5.19 4.96
CA ARG A 51 4.62 5.67 5.98
C ARG A 51 5.91 4.87 6.00
N VAL A 52 5.83 3.54 5.91
CA VAL A 52 7.01 2.65 5.87
C VAL A 52 7.83 2.92 4.61
N LEU A 53 7.20 3.09 3.45
CA LEU A 53 7.90 3.44 2.21
C LEU A 53 8.63 4.79 2.33
N LYS A 54 7.96 5.83 2.86
CA LYS A 54 8.56 7.15 3.12
C LYS A 54 9.71 7.08 4.12
N ALA A 55 9.56 6.32 5.21
CA ALA A 55 10.62 6.10 6.20
C ALA A 55 11.85 5.38 5.62
N ASN A 56 11.67 4.57 4.57
CA ASN A 56 12.76 3.93 3.82
C ASN A 56 13.38 4.84 2.74
N GLY A 57 13.02 6.13 2.69
CA GLY A 57 13.62 7.11 1.78
C GLY A 57 12.98 7.19 0.39
N TYR A 58 11.87 6.49 0.14
CA TYR A 58 11.15 6.60 -1.13
C TYR A 58 10.28 7.86 -1.18
N LYS A 59 10.21 8.49 -2.36
CA LYS A 59 9.18 9.46 -2.70
C LYS A 59 7.91 8.69 -3.09
N VAL A 60 6.88 8.76 -2.26
CA VAL A 60 5.59 8.08 -2.42
C VAL A 60 4.49 9.09 -2.67
#